data_AF-A0A7S0U2I4-F1
#
_entry.id   AF-A0A7S0U2I4-F1
#
_cell.length_a   1.000
_cell.length_b   1.000
_cell.length_c   1.000
_cell.angle_alpha   90.00
_cell.angle_beta   90.00
_cell.angle_gamma   90.00
#
_symmetry.space_group_name_H-M   'P 1'
#
loop_
_entity.id
_entity.type
_entity.pdbx_description
1 polymer ?
#
loop_
_entity_poly.entity_id
_entity_poly.type
_entity_poly.pdbx_seq_one_letter_code
_entity_poly.pdbx_strand_id
1 'polypeptide(L)'
;VEGLSEDEVMKKFSESLAGMDKDPNMEGVMEQMMGQLLSKEFLYEPLTEMASKYPPWLKENEGKISAEDRERYRKQLGVVKQIVQVFDEEPDSTEKVVVLLQDMQACGQPPPPAKK
;
A
#
# COMPACT_ATOMS: atom_id res chain seq x y z
N VAL A 1 14.73 -15.38 -29.49
CA VAL A 1 13.85 -15.78 -28.37
C VAL A 1 12.87 -14.64 -28.18
N GLU A 2 11.62 -14.84 -28.59
CA GLU A 2 10.59 -13.80 -28.55
C GLU A 2 10.19 -13.59 -27.08
N GLY A 3 10.33 -12.35 -26.60
CA GLY A 3 9.95 -11.97 -25.26
C GLY A 3 8.43 -11.91 -25.15
N LEU A 4 7.89 -12.44 -24.05
CA LEU A 4 6.46 -12.37 -23.73
C LEU A 4 6.02 -10.90 -23.72
N SER A 5 4.87 -10.61 -24.34
CA SER A 5 4.30 -9.26 -24.33
C SER A 5 3.88 -8.85 -22.90
N GLU A 6 3.87 -7.55 -22.60
CA GLU A 6 3.51 -7.03 -21.28
C GLU A 6 2.11 -7.47 -20.83
N ASP A 7 1.15 -7.55 -21.76
CA ASP A 7 -0.19 -8.08 -21.51
C ASP A 7 -0.18 -9.57 -21.12
N GLU A 8 0.71 -10.35 -21.72
CA GLU A 8 0.83 -11.79 -21.44
C GLU A 8 1.50 -12.04 -20.08
N VAL A 9 2.43 -11.17 -19.69
CA VAL A 9 3.05 -11.17 -18.36
C VAL A 9 2.01 -10.79 -17.30
N MET A 10 1.23 -9.74 -17.53
CA MET A 10 0.16 -9.30 -16.62
C MET A 10 -0.93 -10.36 -16.49
N LYS A 11 -1.32 -11.00 -17.60
CA LYS A 11 -2.30 -12.09 -17.60
C LYS A 11 -1.80 -13.31 -16.83
N LYS A 12 -0.56 -13.75 -17.05
CA LYS A 12 0.04 -14.87 -16.31
C LYS A 12 0.21 -14.56 -14.83
N PHE A 13 0.55 -13.33 -14.49
CA PHE A 13 0.61 -12.91 -13.09
C PHE A 13 -0.77 -12.96 -12.42
N SER A 14 -1.80 -12.47 -13.10
CA SER A 14 -3.18 -12.52 -12.62
C SER A 14 -3.71 -13.96 -12.52
N GLU A 15 -3.38 -14.84 -13.47
CA GLU A 15 -3.78 -16.26 -13.45
C GLU A 15 -3.06 -17.05 -12.34
N SER A 16 -1.78 -16.75 -12.07
CA SER A 16 -1.06 -17.35 -10.94
C SER A 16 -1.65 -16.93 -9.59
N LEU A 17 -2.01 -15.65 -9.43
CA LEU A 17 -2.68 -15.17 -8.21
C LEU A 17 -4.06 -15.82 -8.06
N ALA A 18 -4.86 -15.86 -9.13
CA ALA A 18 -6.19 -16.47 -9.11
C ALA A 18 -6.17 -18.01 -8.95
N GLY A 19 -5.06 -18.67 -9.28
CA GLY A 19 -4.85 -20.11 -9.05
C GLY A 19 -4.45 -20.43 -7.60
N MET A 20 -3.83 -19.49 -6.90
CA MET A 20 -3.41 -19.61 -5.50
C MET A 20 -4.60 -19.45 -4.52
N ASP A 21 -5.63 -18.73 -4.95
CA ASP A 21 -6.89 -18.45 -4.24
C ASP A 21 -7.83 -19.68 -4.07
N LYS A 22 -7.52 -20.83 -4.69
CA LYS A 22 -8.46 -21.98 -4.79
C LYS A 22 -8.20 -23.15 -3.85
N ASP A 23 -7.12 -23.13 -3.07
CA ASP A 23 -6.87 -24.16 -2.05
C ASP A 23 -7.30 -23.63 -0.67
N PRO A 24 -8.35 -24.19 -0.04
CA PRO A 24 -8.83 -23.72 1.26
C PRO A 24 -7.79 -23.88 2.39
N ASN A 25 -6.79 -24.75 2.22
CA ASN A 25 -5.67 -24.84 3.13
C ASN A 25 -4.63 -23.72 2.89
N MET A 26 -4.54 -23.17 1.67
CA MET A 26 -3.75 -21.97 1.39
C MET A 26 -4.46 -20.68 1.81
N GLU A 27 -5.79 -20.63 1.70
CA GLU A 27 -6.58 -19.46 2.11
C GLU A 27 -6.33 -19.08 3.58
N GLY A 28 -6.39 -20.06 4.50
CA GLY A 28 -6.10 -19.82 5.92
C GLY A 28 -4.64 -19.44 6.20
N VAL A 29 -3.67 -19.98 5.44
CA VAL A 29 -2.25 -19.58 5.57
C VAL A 29 -2.04 -18.16 5.06
N MET A 30 -2.72 -17.77 3.98
CA MET A 30 -2.66 -16.42 3.42
C MET A 30 -3.29 -15.39 4.37
N GLU A 31 -4.43 -15.71 4.98
CA GLU A 31 -5.06 -14.86 5.99
C GLU A 31 -4.14 -14.66 7.20
N GLN A 32 -3.48 -15.73 7.69
CA GLN A 32 -2.51 -15.64 8.77
C GLN A 32 -1.28 -14.79 8.39
N MET A 33 -0.72 -14.99 7.19
CA MET A 33 0.39 -14.18 6.69
C MET A 33 0.00 -12.71 6.54
N MET A 34 -1.19 -12.43 6.01
CA MET A 34 -1.70 -11.06 5.89
C MET A 34 -1.86 -10.42 7.27
N GLY A 35 -2.43 -11.13 8.24
CA GLY A 35 -2.54 -10.65 9.62
C GLY A 35 -1.19 -10.26 10.23
N GLN A 36 -0.14 -11.07 10.01
CA GLN A 36 1.21 -10.72 10.47
C GLN A 36 1.78 -9.50 9.75
N LEU A 37 1.64 -9.43 8.42
CA LEU A 37 2.10 -8.30 7.61
C LEU A 37 1.41 -6.99 8.00
N LEU A 38 0.16 -7.04 8.45
CA LEU A 38 -0.63 -5.88 8.88
C LEU A 38 -0.37 -5.46 10.32
N SER A 39 0.43 -6.21 11.07
CA SER A 39 0.73 -5.90 12.46
C SER A 39 1.65 -4.69 12.61
N LYS A 40 1.65 -4.08 13.81
CA LYS A 40 2.55 -2.96 14.15
C LYS A 40 4.02 -3.30 13.88
N GLU A 41 4.43 -4.53 14.20
CA GLU A 41 5.82 -5.00 14.02
C GLU A 41 6.32 -4.81 12.59
N PHE A 42 5.47 -5.02 11.59
CA PHE A 42 5.84 -4.95 10.18
C PHE A 42 5.45 -3.64 9.50
N LEU A 43 4.32 -3.03 9.86
CA LEU A 43 3.84 -1.82 9.18
C LEU A 43 4.31 -0.51 9.80
N TYR A 44 4.67 -0.48 11.07
CA TYR A 44 4.90 0.80 11.76
C TYR A 44 6.06 1.59 11.16
N GLU A 45 7.22 0.94 10.99
CA GLU A 45 8.42 1.55 10.42
C GLU A 45 8.20 2.04 8.97
N PRO A 46 7.74 1.21 8.01
CA PRO A 46 7.58 1.66 6.63
C PRO A 46 6.52 2.78 6.48
N LEU A 47 5.45 2.76 7.27
CA LEU A 47 4.44 3.82 7.24
C LEU A 47 4.96 5.13 7.85
N THR A 48 5.74 5.06 8.93
CA THR A 48 6.41 6.22 9.52
C THR A 48 7.40 6.83 8.54
N GLU A 49 8.20 5.99 7.86
CA GLU A 49 9.14 6.43 6.85
C GLU A 49 8.41 7.12 5.68
N MET A 50 7.31 6.55 5.20
CA MET A 50 6.48 7.16 4.16
C MET A 50 5.90 8.51 4.60
N ALA A 51 5.37 8.60 5.83
CA ALA A 51 4.84 9.84 6.40
C ALA A 51 5.90 10.95 6.49
N SER A 52 7.18 10.57 6.66
CA SER A 52 8.30 11.52 6.69
C SER A 52 8.74 11.98 5.29
N LYS A 53 8.67 11.10 4.28
CA LYS A 53 9.15 11.36 2.90
C LYS A 53 8.12 12.04 2.00
N TYR A 54 6.82 11.82 2.23
CA TYR A 54 5.76 12.41 1.41
C TYR A 54 5.72 13.94 1.45
N PRO A 55 5.77 14.61 2.62
CA PRO A 55 5.73 16.07 2.68
C PRO A 55 6.81 16.78 1.84
N PRO A 56 8.12 16.43 1.94
CA PRO A 56 9.13 17.05 1.10
C PRO A 56 8.94 16.72 -0.38
N TRP A 57 8.55 15.49 -0.72
CA TRP A 57 8.26 15.10 -2.11
C TRP A 57 7.13 15.93 -2.72
N LEU A 58 6.03 16.13 -1.98
CA LEU A 58 4.90 16.94 -2.43
C LEU A 58 5.28 18.41 -2.66
N LYS A 59 6.15 18.95 -1.81
CA LYS A 59 6.66 20.32 -1.96
C LYS A 59 7.57 20.45 -3.17
N GLU A 60 8.47 19.50 -3.40
CA GLU A 60 9.40 19.52 -4.53
C GLU A 60 8.70 19.31 -5.89
N ASN A 61 7.59 18.57 -5.87
CA ASN A 61 6.79 18.27 -7.05
C ASN A 61 5.58 19.20 -7.21
N GLU A 62 5.49 20.23 -6.37
CA GLU A 62 4.49 21.27 -6.53
C GLU A 62 4.61 21.93 -7.91
N GLY A 63 3.50 21.96 -8.65
CA GLY A 63 3.46 22.45 -10.03
C GLY A 63 3.97 21.46 -11.10
N LYS A 64 4.63 20.35 -10.71
CA LYS A 64 5.06 19.28 -11.63
C LYS A 64 4.04 18.17 -11.78
N ILE A 65 3.12 18.05 -10.81
CA ILE A 65 2.03 17.06 -10.77
C ILE A 65 0.68 17.75 -10.90
N SER A 66 -0.31 17.01 -11.39
CA SER A 66 -1.70 17.49 -11.49
C SER A 66 -2.28 17.83 -10.12
N ALA A 67 -3.32 18.66 -10.11
CA ALA A 67 -4.05 18.96 -8.87
C ALA A 67 -4.68 17.70 -8.26
N GLU A 68 -5.20 16.82 -9.12
CA GLU A 68 -5.82 15.53 -8.75
C GLU A 68 -4.79 14.60 -8.07
N ASP A 69 -3.60 14.45 -8.65
CA ASP A 69 -2.51 13.67 -8.06
C ASP A 69 -2.08 14.23 -6.71
N ARG A 70 -1.97 15.57 -6.63
CA ARG A 70 -1.59 16.24 -5.38
C ARG A 70 -2.61 16.00 -4.28
N GLU A 71 -3.90 16.06 -4.60
CA GLU A 71 -4.97 15.78 -3.65
C GLU A 71 -4.95 14.31 -3.22
N ARG A 72 -4.82 13.38 -4.17
CA ARG A 72 -4.67 11.95 -3.91
C ARG A 72 -3.52 11.64 -2.95
N TYR A 73 -2.33 12.17 -3.22
CA TYR A 73 -1.16 11.92 -2.38
C TYR A 73 -1.28 12.58 -1.00
N ARG A 74 -2.00 13.71 -0.89
CA ARG A 74 -2.35 14.29 0.42
C ARG A 74 -3.32 13.41 1.20
N LYS A 75 -4.31 12.80 0.54
CA LYS A 75 -5.23 11.84 1.17
C LYS A 75 -4.47 10.61 1.67
N GLN A 76 -3.62 10.02 0.82
CA GLN A 76 -2.74 8.92 1.20
C GLN A 76 -1.90 9.28 2.43
N LEU A 77 -1.23 10.43 2.44
CA LEU A 77 -0.46 10.90 3.61
C LEU A 77 -1.34 11.00 4.88
N GLY A 78 -2.56 11.48 4.74
CA GLY A 78 -3.52 11.56 5.84
C GLY A 78 -3.84 10.19 6.43
N VAL A 79 -4.16 9.22 5.57
CA VAL A 79 -4.45 7.83 5.97
C VAL A 79 -3.25 7.19 6.64
N VAL A 80 -2.04 7.37 6.09
CA VAL A 80 -0.79 6.82 6.63
C VAL A 80 -0.54 7.32 8.04
N LYS A 81 -0.73 8.63 8.28
CA LYS A 81 -0.61 9.21 9.63
C LYS A 81 -1.64 8.65 10.60
N GLN A 82 -2.87 8.40 10.14
CA GLN A 82 -3.89 7.76 10.96
C GLN A 82 -3.51 6.33 11.33
N ILE A 83 -2.93 5.55 10.41
CA ILE A 83 -2.47 4.18 10.72
C ILE A 83 -1.35 4.21 11.76
N VAL A 84 -0.36 5.10 11.60
CA VAL A 84 0.72 5.27 12.59
C VAL A 84 0.15 5.65 13.95
N GLN A 85 -0.81 6.57 14.00
CA GLN A 85 -1.48 6.94 15.24
C GLN A 85 -2.26 5.78 15.87
N VAL A 86 -2.99 4.99 15.08
CA VAL A 86 -3.68 3.78 15.56
C VAL A 86 -2.68 2.81 16.16
N PHE A 87 -1.51 2.61 15.54
CA PHE A 87 -0.48 1.77 16.14
C PHE A 87 0.09 2.32 17.45
N ASP A 88 0.16 3.64 17.62
CA ASP A 88 0.66 4.27 18.84
C ASP A 88 -0.34 4.20 20.00
N GLU A 89 -1.63 4.35 19.70
CA GLU A 89 -2.70 4.35 20.72
C GLU A 89 -3.24 2.94 20.99
N GLU A 90 -3.39 2.13 19.95
CA GLU A 90 -4.06 0.82 19.94
C GLU A 90 -3.26 -0.20 19.09
N PRO A 91 -2.06 -0.63 19.55
CA PRO A 91 -1.11 -1.41 18.76
C PRO A 91 -1.64 -2.76 18.24
N ASP A 92 -2.65 -3.33 18.91
CA ASP A 92 -3.26 -4.61 18.58
C ASP A 92 -4.53 -4.48 17.72
N SER A 93 -4.93 -3.25 17.36
CA SER A 93 -6.18 -2.98 16.66
C SER A 93 -6.07 -3.16 15.13
N THR A 94 -5.80 -4.40 14.70
CA THR A 94 -5.65 -4.77 13.27
C THR A 94 -6.88 -4.43 12.44
N GLU A 95 -8.10 -4.52 12.98
CA GLU A 95 -9.34 -4.19 12.25
C GLU A 95 -9.37 -2.73 11.77
N LYS A 96 -8.97 -1.77 12.62
CA LYS A 96 -8.86 -0.35 12.26
C LYS A 96 -7.80 -0.13 11.19
N VAL A 97 -6.66 -0.82 11.31
CA VAL A 97 -5.58 -0.77 10.33
C VAL A 97 -6.04 -1.29 8.97
N VAL A 98 -6.81 -2.38 8.93
CA VAL A 98 -7.39 -2.95 7.70
C VAL A 98 -8.30 -1.93 7.01
N VAL A 99 -9.22 -1.30 7.74
CA VAL A 99 -10.13 -0.28 7.16
C VAL A 99 -9.33 0.89 6.58
N LEU A 100 -8.34 1.39 7.31
CA LEU A 100 -7.49 2.49 6.82
C LEU A 100 -6.65 2.09 5.61
N LEU A 101 -6.15 0.85 5.54
CA LEU A 101 -5.43 0.37 4.35
C LEU A 101 -6.33 0.23 3.13
N GLN A 102 -7.61 -0.15 3.32
CA GLN A 102 -8.60 -0.16 2.25
C GLN A 102 -8.85 1.27 1.73
N ASP A 103 -8.96 2.26 2.62
CA ASP A 103 -9.04 3.67 2.25
C ASP A 103 -7.79 4.15 1.49
N MET A 104 -6.61 3.70 1.91
CA MET A 104 -5.35 3.99 1.21
C MET A 104 -5.34 3.41 -0.21
N GLN A 105 -5.80 2.16 -0.37
CA GLN A 105 -5.91 1.51 -1.69
C GLN A 105 -6.92 2.24 -2.59
N ALA A 106 -8.05 2.69 -2.03
CA ALA A 106 -9.06 3.46 -2.77
C ALA A 106 -8.52 4.81 -3.28
N CYS A 107 -7.51 5.38 -2.61
CA CYS A 107 -6.83 6.56 -3.12
C CYS A 107 -6.06 6.28 -4.42
N GLY A 108 -5.62 5.04 -4.68
CA GLY A 108 -4.84 4.65 -5.85
C GLY A 108 -3.34 4.53 -5.56
N GLN A 109 -2.52 4.52 -6.62
CA GLN A 109 -1.08 4.23 -6.51
C GLN A 109 -0.32 5.34 -5.73
N PRO A 110 0.72 4.97 -4.95
CA PRO A 110 1.61 5.93 -4.29
C PRO A 110 2.42 6.75 -5.31
N PRO A 111 3.01 7.90 -4.92
CA PRO A 111 3.86 8.68 -5.79
C PRO A 111 5.10 7.89 -6.19
N PRO A 112 5.62 8.10 -7.41
CA PRO A 112 6.86 7.47 -7.85
C PRO A 112 8.03 7.92 -6.95
N PRO A 113 9.09 7.10 -6.84
CA PRO A 113 10.29 7.49 -6.10
C PRO A 113 10.81 8.84 -6.64
N ALA A 114 11.30 9.69 -5.73
CA ALA A 114 11.92 10.96 -6.11
C ALA A 114 13.01 10.69 -7.17
N LYS A 115 12.93 11.39 -8.31
CA LYS A 115 13.99 11.33 -9.32
C LYS A 115 15.23 11.99 -8.71
N LYS A 116 16.31 11.23 -8.55
CA LYS A 116 17.62 11.76 -8.18
C LYS A 116 18.19 12.65 -9.29
#